data_AF-A0A0M9VJ55-F1
#
_entry.id   AF-A0A0M9VJ55-F1
#
_cell.length_a   1.000
_cell.length_b   1.000
_cell.length_c   1.000
_cell.angle_alpha   90.00
_cell.angle_beta   90.00
_cell.angle_gamma   90.00
#
_symmetry.space_group_name_H-M   'P 1'
#
loop_
_entity.id
_entity.type
_entity.pdbx_description
1 polymer ?
#
loop_
_entity_poly.entity_id
_entity_poly.type
_entity_poly.pdbx_seq_one_letter_code
_entity_poly.pdbx_strand_id
1 'polypeptide(L)'
;MPNNPDLTVLYGLLACIAIYLLIKYINKSRVRQKKQALLERFKALRLESIELQKEISNYMLGHNAEHNPTPAGVTVGQFLRQLKHNHAAHLSSKLIEKLQNSDNPLLIKKTTDELDDQETKLKESKELFLSIEKN
;
A
#
# COMPACT_ATOMS: atom_id res chain seq x y z
N MET A 1 -40.17 40.90 -18.39
CA MET A 1 -39.18 41.52 -17.48
C MET A 1 -37.98 41.91 -18.32
N PRO A 2 -37.44 43.14 -18.22
CA PRO A 2 -36.25 43.51 -18.97
C PRO A 2 -35.10 42.60 -18.54
N ASN A 3 -34.47 41.92 -19.49
CA ASN A 3 -33.24 41.17 -19.26
C ASN A 3 -32.17 42.19 -18.90
N ASN A 4 -31.92 42.40 -17.60
CA ASN A 4 -30.80 43.20 -17.15
C ASN A 4 -29.53 42.42 -17.47
N PRO A 5 -28.76 42.81 -18.50
CA PRO A 5 -27.61 42.04 -18.96
C PRO A 5 -26.58 41.85 -17.85
N ASP A 6 -26.48 42.82 -16.93
CA ASP A 6 -25.59 42.76 -15.77
C ASP A 6 -25.97 41.63 -14.79
N LEU A 7 -27.27 41.38 -14.59
CA LEU A 7 -27.74 40.27 -13.77
C LEU A 7 -27.45 38.93 -14.46
N THR A 8 -27.66 38.84 -15.77
CA THR A 8 -27.36 37.63 -16.54
C THR A 8 -25.87 37.29 -16.50
N VAL A 9 -24.99 38.29 -16.64
CA VAL A 9 -23.54 38.12 -16.53
C VAL A 9 -23.14 37.72 -15.11
N LEU A 10 -23.71 38.34 -14.07
CA LEU A 10 -23.44 38.00 -12.68
C LEU A 10 -23.85 36.55 -12.35
N TYR A 11 -25.04 36.12 -12.76
CA TYR A 11 -25.50 34.74 -12.57
C TYR A 11 -24.63 33.74 -13.34
N GLY A 12 -24.20 34.09 -14.56
CA GLY A 12 -23.25 33.28 -15.32
C GLY A 12 -21.92 33.10 -14.59
N LEU A 13 -21.37 34.18 -14.03
CA LEU A 13 -20.11 34.15 -13.30
C LEU A 13 -20.21 33.32 -12.00
N LEU A 14 -21.31 33.48 -11.27
CA LEU A 14 -21.60 32.67 -10.07
C LEU A 14 -21.75 31.19 -10.41
N ALA A 15 -22.42 30.85 -11.53
CA ALA A 15 -22.55 29.48 -11.99
C ALA A 15 -21.18 28.86 -12.34
N CYS A 16 -20.29 29.60 -13.02
CA CYS A 16 -18.93 29.14 -13.31
C CYS A 16 -18.12 28.86 -12.04
N ILE A 17 -18.20 29.75 -11.04
CA ILE A 17 -17.52 29.54 -9.74
C ILE A 17 -18.09 28.31 -9.03
N ALA A 18 -19.41 28.15 -8.99
CA ALA A 18 -20.05 27.00 -8.37
C ALA A 18 -19.63 25.68 -9.03
N ILE A 19 -19.59 25.63 -10.37
CA ILE A 19 -19.13 24.46 -11.13
C ILE A 19 -17.65 24.16 -10.82
N TYR A 20 -16.79 25.17 -10.82
CA TYR A 20 -15.37 25.00 -10.49
C TYR A 20 -15.18 24.43 -9.08
N LEU A 21 -15.91 24.94 -8.08
CA LEU A 21 -15.87 24.45 -6.71
C LEU A 21 -16.38 23.00 -6.59
N LEU A 22 -17.44 22.65 -7.31
CA LEU A 22 -17.95 21.27 -7.37
C LEU A 22 -16.91 20.30 -7.94
N ILE A 23 -16.29 20.65 -9.07
CA ILE A 23 -15.23 19.82 -9.68
C ILE A 23 -14.05 19.64 -8.70
N LYS A 24 -13.63 20.73 -8.04
CA LYS A 24 -12.55 20.68 -7.04
C LYS A 24 -12.90 19.78 -5.86
N TYR A 25 -14.14 19.87 -5.37
CA TYR A 25 -14.63 19.04 -4.26
C TYR A 25 -14.67 17.55 -4.63
N ILE A 26 -15.22 17.20 -5.80
CA ILE A 26 -15.29 15.83 -6.30
C ILE A 26 -13.88 15.24 -6.44
N ASN A 27 -12.95 15.97 -7.05
CA ASN A 27 -11.57 15.51 -7.21
C ASN A 27 -10.89 15.25 -5.86
N LYS A 28 -11.10 16.12 -4.87
CA LYS A 28 -10.57 15.93 -3.52
C LYS A 28 -11.14 14.68 -2.84
N SER A 29 -12.44 14.42 -3.00
CA SER A 29 -13.08 13.21 -2.46
C SER A 29 -12.50 11.94 -3.06
N ARG A 30 -12.29 11.92 -4.38
CA ARG A 30 -11.69 10.77 -5.09
C ARG A 30 -10.27 10.47 -4.64
N VAL A 31 -9.45 11.50 -4.41
CA VAL A 31 -8.09 11.34 -3.88
C VAL A 31 -8.11 10.74 -2.48
N ARG A 32 -9.02 11.19 -1.62
CA ARG A 32 -9.21 10.63 -0.27
C ARG A 32 -9.61 9.16 -0.31
N GLN A 33 -10.56 8.78 -1.17
CA GLN A 33 -10.97 7.39 -1.33
C GLN A 33 -9.80 6.49 -1.77
N LYS A 34 -9.02 6.92 -2.77
CA LYS A 34 -7.84 6.18 -3.22
C LYS A 34 -6.81 6.01 -2.11
N LYS A 35 -6.55 7.07 -1.35
CA LYS A 35 -5.65 7.04 -0.20
C LYS A 35 -6.14 6.08 0.88
N GLN A 36 -7.43 6.07 1.19
CA GLN A 36 -7.99 5.18 2.19
C GLN A 36 -7.91 3.71 1.76
N ALA A 37 -8.23 3.41 0.50
CA ALA A 37 -8.04 2.08 -0.06
C ALA A 37 -6.56 1.63 0.01
N LEU A 38 -5.63 2.54 -0.30
CA LEU A 38 -4.19 2.28 -0.22
C LEU A 38 -3.72 1.99 1.20
N LEU A 39 -4.25 2.71 2.19
CA LEU A 39 -3.95 2.49 3.61
C LEU A 39 -4.44 1.13 4.09
N GLU A 40 -5.66 0.74 3.73
CA GLU A 40 -6.20 -0.58 4.10
C GLU A 40 -5.40 -1.71 3.43
N ARG A 41 -5.04 -1.56 2.15
CA ARG A 41 -4.20 -2.52 1.43
C ARG A 41 -2.81 -2.64 2.06
N PHE A 42 -2.19 -1.53 2.45
CA PHE A 42 -0.92 -1.54 3.17
C PHE A 42 -1.04 -2.32 4.50
N LYS A 43 -2.09 -2.04 5.29
CA LYS A 43 -2.30 -2.72 6.58
C LYS A 43 -2.46 -4.23 6.39
N ALA A 44 -3.23 -4.65 5.39
CA ALA A 44 -3.42 -6.06 5.06
C ALA A 44 -2.09 -6.72 4.71
N LEU A 45 -1.33 -6.12 3.77
CA LEU A 45 -0.04 -6.66 3.33
C LEU A 45 0.98 -6.74 4.48
N ARG A 46 0.98 -5.74 5.37
CA ARG A 46 1.82 -5.73 6.56
C ARG A 46 1.47 -6.90 7.49
N LEU A 47 0.18 -7.15 7.70
CA LEU A 47 -0.29 -8.23 8.57
C LEU A 47 0.10 -9.59 7.99
N GLU A 48 -0.11 -9.79 6.69
CA GLU A 48 0.31 -11.00 5.98
C GLU A 48 1.83 -11.23 6.06
N SER A 49 2.62 -10.16 5.93
CA SER A 49 4.08 -10.24 6.06
C SER A 49 4.52 -10.67 7.46
N ILE A 50 3.83 -10.21 8.50
CA ILE A 50 4.10 -10.61 9.90
C ILE A 50 3.69 -12.06 10.14
N GLU A 51 2.54 -12.45 9.60
CA GLU A 51 2.03 -13.82 9.71
C GLU A 51 2.98 -14.82 9.07
N LEU A 52 3.44 -14.56 7.85
CA LEU A 52 4.44 -15.40 7.17
C LEU A 52 5.76 -15.48 7.95
N GLN A 53 6.25 -14.35 8.51
CA GLN A 53 7.44 -14.37 9.37
C GLN A 53 7.25 -15.26 10.60
N LYS A 54 6.06 -15.27 11.18
CA LYS A 54 5.72 -16.10 12.33
C LYS A 54 5.66 -17.58 11.95
N GLU A 55 5.05 -17.91 10.81
CA GLU A 55 4.99 -19.27 10.28
C GLU A 55 6.39 -19.83 10.02
N ILE A 56 7.23 -19.08 9.31
CA ILE A 56 8.62 -19.48 9.04
C ILE A 56 9.40 -19.64 10.35
N SER A 57 9.22 -18.72 11.31
CA SER A 57 9.88 -18.81 12.61
C SER A 57 9.45 -20.05 13.39
N ASN A 58 8.15 -20.39 13.36
CA ASN A 58 7.62 -21.58 14.02
C ASN A 58 8.13 -22.86 13.35
N TYR A 59 8.13 -22.90 12.02
CA TYR A 59 8.69 -24.02 11.25
C TYR A 59 10.18 -24.24 11.58
N MET A 60 10.95 -23.15 11.60
CA MET A 60 12.37 -23.17 11.94
C MET A 60 12.64 -23.74 13.34
N LEU A 61 11.84 -23.33 14.34
CA LEU A 61 11.94 -23.84 15.71
C LEU A 61 11.47 -25.29 15.85
N GLY A 62 10.38 -25.66 15.16
CA GLY A 62 9.80 -27.01 15.23
C GLY A 62 10.65 -28.09 14.57
N HIS A 63 11.42 -27.73 13.55
CA HIS A 63 12.21 -28.68 12.74
C HIS A 63 13.73 -28.48 12.87
N ASN A 64 14.19 -27.58 13.75
CA ASN A 64 15.60 -27.14 13.82
C ASN A 64 16.16 -26.74 12.44
N ALA A 65 15.32 -26.12 11.60
CA ALA A 65 15.58 -25.93 10.17
C ALA A 65 16.38 -24.66 9.86
N GLU A 66 16.97 -23.98 10.84
CA GLU A 66 17.65 -22.67 10.64
C GLU A 66 18.75 -22.73 9.56
N HIS A 67 19.46 -23.85 9.52
CA HIS A 67 20.55 -24.11 8.56
C HIS A 67 20.10 -24.93 7.33
N ASN A 68 18.82 -25.32 7.25
CA ASN A 68 18.33 -26.07 6.11
C ASN A 68 18.36 -25.19 4.85
N PRO A 69 18.88 -25.70 3.74
CA PRO A 69 18.87 -24.98 2.48
C PRO A 69 17.44 -24.88 1.95
N THR A 70 17.11 -23.71 1.40
CA THR A 70 15.89 -23.46 0.63
C THR A 70 16.17 -23.73 -0.86
N PRO A 71 15.13 -23.93 -1.70
CA PRO A 71 15.29 -24.04 -3.15
C PRO A 71 15.98 -22.84 -3.81
N ALA A 72 15.94 -21.67 -3.16
CA ALA A 72 16.62 -20.46 -3.60
C ALA A 72 18.13 -20.43 -3.24
N GLY A 73 18.68 -21.50 -2.67
CA GLY A 73 20.11 -21.60 -2.33
C GLY A 73 20.54 -20.85 -1.07
N VAL A 74 19.59 -20.27 -0.32
CA VAL A 74 19.83 -19.62 0.99
C VAL A 74 19.31 -20.49 2.13
N THR A 75 19.75 -20.29 3.36
CA THR A 75 19.17 -21.02 4.50
C THR A 75 17.81 -20.45 4.93
N VAL A 76 16.98 -21.26 5.59
CA VAL A 76 15.69 -20.78 6.16
C VAL A 76 15.91 -19.59 7.10
N GLY A 77 16.97 -19.62 7.91
CA GLY A 77 17.33 -18.50 8.78
C GLY A 77 17.68 -17.22 8.00
N GLN A 78 18.41 -17.34 6.88
CA GLN A 78 18.71 -16.20 6.00
C GLN A 78 17.46 -15.68 5.31
N PHE A 79 16.60 -16.56 4.83
CA PHE A 79 15.31 -16.23 4.23
C PHE A 79 14.44 -15.42 5.20
N LEU A 80 14.31 -15.88 6.45
CA LEU A 80 13.56 -15.15 7.49
C LEU A 80 14.16 -13.76 7.77
N ARG A 81 15.49 -13.63 7.79
CA ARG A 81 16.16 -12.34 7.98
C ARG A 81 15.87 -11.38 6.82
N GLN A 82 15.91 -11.86 5.58
CA GLN A 82 15.57 -11.06 4.40
C GLN A 82 14.10 -10.59 4.45
N LEU A 83 13.17 -11.47 4.81
CA LEU A 83 11.76 -11.12 4.93
C LEU A 83 11.52 -10.04 6.01
N LYS A 84 12.17 -10.18 7.18
CA LYS A 84 12.16 -9.17 8.25
C LYS A 84 12.75 -7.84 7.81
N HIS A 85 13.84 -7.87 7.05
CA HIS A 85 14.48 -6.66 6.53
C HIS A 85 13.56 -5.93 5.53
N ASN A 86 12.98 -6.66 4.57
CA ASN A 86 12.04 -6.09 3.60
C ASN A 86 10.81 -5.48 4.29
N HIS A 87 10.27 -6.17 5.29
CA HIS A 87 9.18 -5.65 6.12
C HIS A 87 9.54 -4.32 6.79
N ALA A 88 10.71 -4.24 7.43
CA ALA A 88 11.15 -3.05 8.13
C ALA A 88 11.42 -1.87 7.17
N ALA A 89 11.93 -2.13 5.96
CA ALA A 89 12.23 -1.10 4.98
C ALA A 89 10.96 -0.55 4.31
N HIS A 90 10.06 -1.44 3.87
CA HIS A 90 8.95 -1.08 2.96
C HIS A 90 7.56 -1.11 3.61
N LEU A 91 7.39 -1.87 4.70
CA LEU A 91 6.10 -2.04 5.40
C LEU A 91 6.08 -1.41 6.81
N SER A 92 7.00 -0.48 7.08
CA SER A 92 7.11 0.18 8.39
C SER A 92 6.01 1.22 8.66
N SER A 93 5.74 1.45 9.95
CA SER A 93 4.77 2.44 10.44
C SER A 93 5.06 3.87 9.93
N LYS A 94 6.34 4.19 9.70
CA LYS A 94 6.79 5.51 9.24
C LYS A 94 6.30 5.85 7.82
N LEU A 95 6.16 4.84 6.95
CA LEU A 95 5.62 5.02 5.60
C LEU A 95 4.12 5.24 5.63
N ILE A 96 3.39 4.52 6.49
CA ILE A 96 1.94 4.74 6.73
C ILE A 96 1.70 6.17 7.19
N GLU A 97 2.45 6.64 8.17
CA GLU A 97 2.26 7.97 8.76
C GLU A 97 2.45 9.08 7.71
N LYS A 98 3.47 8.92 6.84
CA LYS A 98 3.68 9.83 5.70
C LYS A 98 2.51 9.81 4.72
N LEU A 99 1.93 8.64 4.43
CA LEU A 99 0.78 8.52 3.55
C LEU A 99 -0.49 9.10 4.18
N GLN A 100 -0.71 8.90 5.48
CA GLN A 100 -1.83 9.45 6.24
C GLN A 100 -1.82 10.97 6.28
N ASN A 101 -0.63 11.59 6.39
CA ASN A 101 -0.49 13.04 6.53
C ASN A 101 -0.37 13.79 5.20
N SER A 102 -0.36 13.10 4.05
CA SER A 102 -0.19 13.70 2.73
C SER A 102 -1.37 13.42 1.80
N ASP A 103 -1.84 14.44 1.09
CA ASP A 103 -2.84 14.33 0.01
C ASP A 103 -2.18 14.47 -1.38
N ASN A 104 -0.85 14.30 -1.47
CA ASN A 104 -0.10 14.45 -2.71
C ASN A 104 -0.40 13.27 -3.68
N PRO A 105 -0.98 13.52 -4.87
CA PRO A 105 -1.28 12.47 -5.84
C PRO A 105 -0.06 11.69 -6.33
N LEU A 106 1.10 12.33 -6.43
CA LEU A 106 2.35 11.68 -6.84
C LEU A 106 2.86 10.72 -5.76
N LEU A 107 2.70 11.09 -4.49
CA LEU A 107 3.05 10.21 -3.38
C LEU A 107 2.12 8.99 -3.35
N ILE A 108 0.81 9.19 -3.53
CA ILE A 108 -0.17 8.09 -3.59
C ILE A 108 0.20 7.11 -4.70
N LYS A 109 0.51 7.62 -5.91
CA LYS A 109 0.93 6.77 -7.03
C LYS A 109 2.20 6.00 -6.70
N LYS A 110 3.26 6.69 -6.26
CA LYS A 110 4.53 6.05 -5.90
C LYS A 110 4.36 4.97 -4.83
N THR A 111 3.55 5.23 -3.80
CA THR A 111 3.27 4.25 -2.75
C THR A 111 2.42 3.08 -3.24
N THR A 112 1.58 3.29 -4.27
CA THR A 112 0.86 2.20 -4.94
C THR A 112 1.82 1.30 -5.68
N ASP A 113 2.69 1.88 -6.53
CA ASP A 113 3.67 1.11 -7.31
C ASP A 113 4.61 0.30 -6.38
N GLU A 114 5.05 0.90 -5.27
CA GLU A 114 5.86 0.22 -4.25
C GLU A 114 5.10 -0.93 -3.58
N LEU A 115 3.82 -0.74 -3.25
CA LEU A 115 3.01 -1.79 -2.64
C LEU A 115 2.74 -2.95 -3.58
N ASP A 116 2.56 -2.69 -4.88
CA ASP A 116 2.37 -3.72 -5.89
C ASP A 116 3.62 -4.63 -6.00
N ASP A 117 4.81 -4.03 -5.97
CA ASP A 117 6.09 -4.76 -5.93
C ASP A 117 6.23 -5.59 -4.64
N GLN A 118 5.88 -5.02 -3.48
CA GLN A 118 5.95 -5.75 -2.20
C GLN A 118 4.93 -6.90 -2.12
N GLU A 119 3.74 -6.74 -2.71
CA GLU A 119 2.74 -7.80 -2.77
C GLU A 119 3.22 -8.97 -3.62
N THR A 120 3.84 -8.67 -4.75
CA THR A 120 4.46 -9.68 -5.63
C THR A 120 5.57 -10.44 -4.89
N LYS A 121 6.50 -9.72 -4.25
CA LYS A 121 7.59 -10.32 -3.47
C LYS A 121 7.11 -11.14 -2.29
N LEU A 122 6.04 -10.70 -1.61
CA LEU A 122 5.45 -11.45 -0.50
C LEU A 122 4.81 -12.74 -1.02
N LYS A 123 4.11 -12.70 -2.16
CA LYS A 123 3.54 -13.89 -2.78
C LYS A 123 4.62 -14.89 -3.18
N GLU A 124 5.68 -14.44 -3.83
CA GLU A 124 6.85 -15.29 -4.14
C GLU A 124 7.47 -15.90 -2.88
N SER A 125 7.57 -15.12 -1.79
CA SER A 125 8.07 -15.61 -0.50
C SER A 125 7.15 -16.68 0.10
N LYS A 126 5.82 -16.52 -0.02
CA LYS A 126 4.83 -17.54 0.41
C LYS A 126 4.98 -18.82 -0.41
N GLU A 127 5.10 -18.69 -1.73
CA GLU A 127 5.29 -19.84 -2.63
C GLU A 127 6.59 -20.59 -2.32
N LEU A 128 7.68 -19.86 -2.07
CA LEU A 128 8.94 -20.46 -1.62
C LEU A 128 8.77 -21.18 -0.28
N PHE A 129 8.09 -20.57 0.70
CA PHE A 129 7.86 -21.22 1.99
C PHE A 129 7.04 -22.51 1.87
N LEU A 130 5.97 -22.50 1.07
CA LEU A 130 5.17 -23.71 0.79
C LEU A 130 6.00 -24.82 0.13
N SER A 131 7.00 -24.47 -0.68
CA SER A 131 7.91 -25.46 -1.27
C SER A 131 8.91 -26.04 -0.25
N ILE A 132 9.25 -25.28 0.79
CA ILE A 132 10.10 -25.74 1.88
C ILE A 132 9.31 -26.68 2.80
N GLU A 133 8.07 -26.33 3.13
CA GLU A 133 7.22 -27.13 4.03
C GLU A 133 6.85 -28.50 3.46
N LYS A 134 6.78 -28.63 2.14
CA LYS A 134 6.45 -29.89 1.44
C LYS A 134 7.63 -30.87 1.31
N ASN A 135 8.85 -30.42 1.58
CA ASN A 135 10.07 -31.24 1.52
C ASN A 135 10.52 -31.63 2.93
#